data_AF-A0A7C0YTQ5-F1
#
_entry.id   AF-A0A7C0YTQ5-F1
#
_cell.length_a   1.000
_cell.length_b   1.000
_cell.length_c   1.000
_cell.angle_alpha   90.00
_cell.angle_beta   90.00
_cell.angle_gamma   90.00
#
_symmetry.space_group_name_H-M   'P 1'
#
loop_
_entity.id
_entity.type
_entity.pdbx_description
1 polymer ?
#
loop_
_entity_poly.entity_id
_entity_poly.type
_entity_poly.pdbx_seq_one_letter_code
_entity_poly.pdbx_strand_id
1 'polypeptide(L)'
;MKNRLSGKATFIFLGAVLVLVFTAVVYAQGQDSSGKSGLEGKDPLLYDAQGYASNNNVSTEEALRQFQLQDIAGKLDAELSMNETETFAGLWLEHNPEFRVVVQFTRDGETTIKPYMGKYPELANVVEVRTAEVSLTELQRTQAEASSSARTLDIPVGSGINVRENRVELYVAKADMNRFDGAVRKNEIRLADKVRAILVEAIETVETGPVIVNEGKGYPNGGLIVLLIGLAVMLAVYWEKRG
;
A
#
# COMPACT_ATOMS: atom_id res chain seq x y z
N MET A 1 -15.36 57.30 21.96
CA MET A 1 -14.55 57.83 20.84
C MET A 1 -13.52 56.79 20.43
N LYS A 2 -13.62 56.32 19.17
CA LYS A 2 -12.56 55.88 18.23
C LYS A 2 -11.59 54.73 18.60
N ASN A 3 -11.88 53.56 18.03
CA ASN A 3 -11.06 52.65 17.18
C ASN A 3 -9.53 52.62 17.32
N ARG A 4 -8.94 51.41 17.39
CA ARG A 4 -8.39 50.70 16.21
C ARG A 4 -7.86 49.28 16.51
N LEU A 5 -8.05 48.41 15.52
CA LEU A 5 -7.69 46.99 15.38
C LEU A 5 -6.20 46.70 15.21
N SER A 6 -5.74 45.52 15.66
CA SER A 6 -4.72 44.61 15.08
C SER A 6 -4.21 43.71 16.22
N GLY A 7 -4.15 42.37 16.19
CA GLY A 7 -4.35 41.35 15.18
C GLY A 7 -3.92 40.01 15.79
N LYS A 8 -4.39 38.90 15.20
CA LYS A 8 -4.04 37.48 15.45
C LYS A 8 -4.66 36.83 16.69
N ALA A 9 -5.93 36.42 16.53
CA ALA A 9 -6.49 35.32 17.29
C ALA A 9 -5.96 34.00 16.72
N THR A 10 -5.21 33.27 17.53
CA THR A 10 -4.78 31.90 17.26
C THR A 10 -6.00 30.99 17.39
N PHE A 11 -6.62 30.63 16.26
CA PHE A 11 -7.65 29.60 16.24
C PHE A 11 -6.97 28.23 16.26
N ILE A 12 -7.05 27.56 17.41
CA ILE A 12 -6.77 26.13 17.54
C ILE A 12 -7.93 25.40 16.87
N PHE A 13 -7.77 25.00 15.61
CA PHE A 13 -8.72 24.11 14.94
C PHE A 13 -8.49 22.68 15.43
N LEU A 14 -9.40 22.23 16.28
CA LEU A 14 -9.57 20.85 16.71
C LEU A 14 -10.17 20.06 15.52
N GLY A 15 -9.32 19.65 14.58
CA GLY A 15 -9.69 18.80 13.46
C GLY A 15 -9.66 17.33 13.87
N ALA A 16 -10.84 16.74 14.08
CA ALA A 16 -10.98 15.31 14.30
C ALA A 16 -10.56 14.54 13.02
N VAL A 17 -9.35 14.00 13.01
CA VAL A 17 -8.90 13.04 12.00
C VAL A 17 -9.45 11.68 12.41
N LEU A 18 -10.44 11.20 11.68
CA LEU A 18 -10.97 9.85 11.82
C LEU A 18 -9.95 8.86 11.24
N VAL A 19 -9.02 8.42 12.10
CA VAL A 19 -8.06 7.38 11.75
C VAL A 19 -8.76 6.03 11.88
N LEU A 20 -9.13 5.40 10.76
CA LEU A 20 -9.46 3.97 10.74
C LEU A 20 -8.15 3.18 10.82
N VAL A 21 -7.63 3.05 12.04
CA VAL A 21 -6.57 2.10 12.36
C VAL A 21 -7.23 0.72 12.44
N PHE A 22 -7.02 -0.15 11.44
CA PHE A 22 -7.22 -1.58 11.61
C PHE A 22 -6.04 -2.13 12.43
N THR A 23 -6.03 -1.85 13.74
CA THR A 23 -5.21 -2.61 14.68
C THR A 23 -5.97 -3.89 14.97
N ALA A 24 -5.45 -5.02 14.51
CA ALA A 24 -5.71 -6.30 15.16
C ALA A 24 -5.13 -6.20 16.57
N VAL A 25 -5.88 -5.62 17.51
CA VAL A 25 -5.49 -5.63 18.92
C VAL A 25 -5.74 -7.05 19.41
N VAL A 26 -4.68 -7.84 19.45
CA VAL A 26 -4.62 -9.06 20.23
C VAL A 26 -4.62 -8.64 21.70
N TYR A 27 -5.81 -8.43 22.27
CA TYR A 27 -5.97 -8.37 23.72
C TYR A 27 -5.90 -9.78 24.28
N ALA A 28 -4.71 -10.21 24.64
CA ALA A 28 -4.51 -11.29 25.60
C ALA A 28 -4.25 -10.66 26.97
N GLN A 29 -5.31 -10.46 27.76
CA GLN A 29 -5.28 -10.51 29.23
C GLN A 29 -6.71 -10.65 29.75
N GLY A 30 -6.90 -11.60 30.65
CA GLY A 30 -8.21 -12.16 31.02
C GLY A 30 -8.98 -11.40 32.10
N GLN A 31 -10.27 -11.74 32.13
CA GLN A 31 -11.29 -11.56 33.17
C GLN A 31 -11.71 -10.12 33.53
N ASP A 32 -12.91 -9.74 33.07
CA ASP A 32 -14.09 -9.96 33.92
C ASP A 32 -15.38 -10.10 33.10
N SER A 33 -16.09 -11.18 33.39
CA SER A 33 -17.35 -11.60 32.80
C SER A 33 -18.52 -10.85 33.44
N SER A 34 -19.06 -9.85 32.73
CA SER A 34 -20.50 -9.48 32.72
C SER A 34 -20.73 -8.16 31.96
N GLY A 35 -20.42 -8.14 30.67
CA GLY A 35 -20.84 -7.07 29.76
C GLY A 35 -21.52 -7.70 28.57
N LYS A 36 -22.83 -7.52 28.43
CA LYS A 36 -23.61 -7.97 27.28
C LYS A 36 -22.92 -7.55 25.98
N SER A 37 -22.42 -8.54 25.23
CA SER A 37 -21.99 -8.38 23.84
C SER A 37 -23.19 -7.89 23.02
N GLY A 38 -23.22 -6.58 22.74
CA GLY A 38 -24.20 -5.96 21.84
C GLY A 38 -23.97 -6.26 20.35
N LEU A 39 -23.19 -7.31 20.02
CA LEU A 39 -22.84 -7.71 18.65
C LEU A 39 -23.29 -9.14 18.34
N GLU A 40 -24.38 -9.59 18.96
CA GLU A 40 -25.01 -10.87 18.62
C GLU A 40 -25.85 -10.67 17.34
N GLY A 41 -25.29 -11.02 16.18
CA GLY A 41 -26.07 -11.24 14.96
C GLY A 41 -25.77 -10.39 13.71
N LYS A 42 -24.68 -9.60 13.67
CA LYS A 42 -24.24 -8.95 12.43
C LYS A 42 -22.99 -9.66 11.89
N ASP A 43 -23.11 -10.22 10.68
CA ASP A 43 -21.99 -10.75 9.93
C ASP A 43 -20.89 -9.67 9.82
N PRO A 44 -19.66 -9.91 10.34
CA PRO A 44 -18.57 -8.93 10.29
C PRO A 44 -18.27 -8.42 8.88
N LEU A 45 -18.38 -9.29 7.86
CA LEU A 45 -18.17 -8.91 6.46
C LEU A 45 -19.24 -7.94 5.97
N LEU A 46 -20.49 -8.14 6.42
CA LEU A 46 -21.60 -7.25 6.08
C LEU A 46 -21.43 -5.88 6.73
N TYR A 47 -20.89 -5.82 7.95
CA TYR A 47 -20.57 -4.56 8.62
C TYR A 47 -19.49 -3.77 7.86
N ASP A 48 -18.40 -4.45 7.49
CA ASP A 48 -17.31 -3.83 6.72
C ASP A 48 -17.79 -3.36 5.33
N ALA A 49 -18.64 -4.15 4.68
CA ALA A 49 -19.23 -3.81 3.38
C ALA A 49 -20.12 -2.56 3.45
N GLN A 50 -20.90 -2.38 4.52
CA GLN A 50 -21.70 -1.17 4.73
C GLN A 50 -20.83 0.09 4.89
N GLY A 51 -19.73 -0.02 5.63
CA GLY A 51 -18.76 1.06 5.77
C GLY A 51 -18.11 1.41 4.44
N TYR A 52 -17.64 0.41 3.70
CA TYR A 52 -17.06 0.59 2.38
C TYR A 52 -18.04 1.20 1.36
N ALA A 53 -19.27 0.69 1.33
CA ALA A 53 -20.34 1.18 0.46
C ALA A 53 -20.60 2.68 0.65
N SER A 54 -20.68 3.10 1.91
CA SER A 54 -20.86 4.51 2.28
C SER A 54 -19.69 5.39 1.82
N ASN A 55 -18.45 4.91 1.98
CA ASN A 55 -17.26 5.66 1.63
C ASN A 55 -17.02 5.78 0.12
N ASN A 56 -17.45 4.78 -0.66
CA ASN A 56 -17.25 4.73 -2.11
C ASN A 56 -18.51 5.04 -2.91
N ASN A 57 -19.62 5.40 -2.23
CA ASN A 57 -20.90 5.70 -2.86
C ASN A 57 -21.41 4.57 -3.77
N VAL A 58 -21.31 3.32 -3.30
CA VAL A 58 -21.82 2.11 -3.96
C VAL A 58 -22.86 1.42 -3.06
N SER A 59 -23.58 0.42 -3.58
CA SER A 59 -24.47 -0.38 -2.73
C SER A 59 -23.67 -1.37 -1.87
N THR A 60 -24.27 -1.85 -0.78
CA THR A 60 -23.67 -2.90 0.07
C THR A 60 -23.42 -4.19 -0.72
N GLU A 61 -24.33 -4.53 -1.64
CA GLU A 61 -24.19 -5.69 -2.52
C GLU A 61 -22.99 -5.53 -3.48
N GLU A 62 -22.80 -4.33 -4.04
CA GLU A 62 -21.64 -4.03 -4.87
C GLU A 62 -20.35 -4.02 -4.05
N ALA A 63 -20.37 -3.54 -2.80
CA ALA A 63 -19.22 -3.63 -1.89
C ALA A 63 -18.84 -5.10 -1.61
N LEU A 64 -19.81 -5.96 -1.32
CA LEU A 64 -19.58 -7.40 -1.13
C LEU A 64 -19.02 -8.06 -2.39
N ARG A 65 -19.57 -7.71 -3.56
CA ARG A 65 -19.04 -8.18 -4.85
C ARG A 65 -17.60 -7.73 -5.06
N GLN A 66 -17.26 -6.47 -4.78
CA GLN A 66 -15.89 -5.96 -4.93
C GLN A 66 -14.91 -6.64 -3.98
N PHE A 67 -15.32 -6.96 -2.74
CA PHE A 67 -14.49 -7.75 -1.82
C PHE A 67 -14.20 -9.15 -2.32
N GLN A 68 -15.18 -9.82 -2.92
CA GLN A 68 -14.97 -11.13 -3.56
C GLN A 68 -14.01 -11.01 -4.73
N LEU A 69 -14.18 -10.01 -5.60
CA LEU A 69 -13.30 -9.77 -6.74
C LEU A 69 -11.87 -9.43 -6.28
N GLN A 70 -11.71 -8.70 -5.18
CA GLN A 70 -10.42 -8.40 -4.58
C GLN A 70 -9.69 -9.65 -4.08
N ASP A 71 -10.39 -10.59 -3.43
CA ASP A 71 -9.79 -11.87 -3.01
C ASP A 71 -9.31 -12.70 -4.22
N ILE A 72 -10.12 -12.75 -5.28
CA ILE A 72 -9.76 -13.44 -6.53
C ILE A 72 -8.58 -12.74 -7.21
N ALA A 73 -8.58 -11.40 -7.25
CA ALA A 73 -7.47 -10.62 -7.81
C ALA A 73 -6.16 -10.84 -7.05
N GLY A 74 -6.20 -11.02 -5.72
CA GLY A 74 -5.03 -11.39 -4.93
C GLY A 74 -4.45 -12.76 -5.30
N LYS A 75 -5.32 -13.74 -5.59
CA LYS A 75 -4.87 -15.05 -6.10
C LYS A 75 -4.27 -14.94 -7.50
N LEU A 76 -4.87 -14.13 -8.38
CA LEU A 76 -4.34 -13.86 -9.71
C LEU A 76 -2.96 -13.19 -9.64
N ASP A 77 -2.78 -12.18 -8.78
CA ASP A 77 -1.49 -11.49 -8.59
C ASP A 77 -0.38 -12.45 -8.15
N ALA A 78 -0.68 -13.34 -7.20
CA ALA A 78 0.26 -14.35 -6.74
C ALA A 78 0.69 -15.31 -7.87
N GLU A 79 -0.26 -15.78 -8.68
CA GLU A 79 0.04 -16.70 -9.79
C GLU A 79 0.83 -16.03 -10.91
N LEU A 80 0.45 -14.81 -11.31
CA LEU A 80 1.19 -14.05 -12.31
C LEU A 80 2.61 -13.72 -11.84
N SER A 81 2.76 -13.36 -10.56
CA SER A 81 4.07 -13.11 -9.95
C SER A 81 4.97 -14.33 -9.95
N MET A 82 4.41 -15.54 -9.87
CA MET A 82 5.18 -16.79 -9.86
C MET A 82 5.48 -17.31 -11.27
N ASN A 83 4.52 -17.23 -12.18
CA ASN A 83 4.57 -17.92 -13.47
C ASN A 83 5.04 -17.01 -14.61
N GLU A 84 4.78 -15.71 -14.52
CA GLU A 84 5.01 -14.74 -15.60
C GLU A 84 6.11 -13.73 -15.25
N THR A 85 7.10 -14.13 -14.43
CA THR A 85 8.13 -13.27 -13.82
C THR A 85 8.85 -12.33 -14.80
N GLU A 86 9.08 -12.79 -16.03
CA GLU A 86 9.79 -12.00 -17.05
C GLU A 86 8.94 -10.86 -17.61
N THR A 87 7.61 -11.01 -17.63
CA THR A 87 6.73 -10.08 -18.34
C THR A 87 5.73 -9.38 -17.44
N PHE A 88 5.33 -9.98 -16.33
CA PHE A 88 4.39 -9.40 -15.38
C PHE A 88 4.98 -8.16 -14.73
N ALA A 89 4.23 -7.05 -14.80
CA ALA A 89 4.63 -5.73 -14.32
C ALA A 89 3.74 -5.22 -13.18
N GLY A 90 2.95 -6.11 -12.57
CA GLY A 90 2.15 -5.86 -11.36
C GLY A 90 0.66 -5.68 -11.64
N LEU A 91 -0.12 -5.76 -10.55
CA LEU A 91 -1.58 -5.68 -10.54
C LEU A 91 -2.05 -4.71 -9.45
N TRP A 92 -3.13 -3.97 -9.72
CA TRP A 92 -3.81 -3.17 -8.70
C TRP A 92 -5.32 -3.08 -8.97
N LEU A 93 -6.04 -2.61 -7.96
CA LEU A 93 -7.48 -2.33 -8.04
C LEU A 93 -7.72 -0.84 -8.27
N GLU A 94 -8.57 -0.52 -9.23
CA GLU A 94 -9.14 0.82 -9.40
C GLU A 94 -10.60 0.75 -8.95
N HIS A 95 -10.99 1.58 -7.99
CA HIS A 95 -12.37 1.62 -7.49
C HIS A 95 -13.22 2.70 -8.18
N ASN A 96 -12.57 3.66 -8.84
CA ASN A 96 -13.22 4.82 -9.48
C ASN A 96 -12.61 5.08 -10.87
N PRO A 97 -13.41 5.49 -11.88
CA PRO A 97 -14.87 5.68 -11.83
C PRO A 97 -15.67 4.36 -11.86
N GLU A 98 -15.04 3.26 -12.25
CA GLU A 98 -15.61 1.90 -12.25
C GLU A 98 -14.61 0.95 -11.61
N PHE A 99 -15.09 -0.14 -11.01
CA PHE A 99 -14.22 -1.15 -10.44
C PHE A 99 -13.46 -1.89 -11.54
N ARG A 100 -12.13 -1.90 -11.48
CA ARG A 100 -11.24 -2.60 -12.41
C ARG A 100 -10.12 -3.30 -11.68
N VAL A 101 -9.74 -4.46 -12.20
CA VAL A 101 -8.50 -5.16 -11.88
C VAL A 101 -7.52 -4.84 -13.00
N VAL A 102 -6.60 -3.91 -12.77
CA VAL A 102 -5.62 -3.54 -13.79
C VAL A 102 -4.41 -4.42 -13.66
N VAL A 103 -4.02 -5.05 -14.77
CA VAL A 103 -2.89 -5.99 -14.85
C VAL A 103 -1.91 -5.46 -15.89
N GLN A 104 -0.64 -5.32 -15.54
CA GLN A 104 0.38 -4.84 -16.46
C GLN A 104 1.33 -5.94 -16.90
N PHE A 105 1.71 -5.89 -18.18
CA PHE A 105 2.78 -6.72 -18.75
C PHE A 105 3.74 -5.88 -19.58
N THR A 106 4.99 -6.32 -19.72
CA THR A 106 5.97 -5.68 -20.61
C THR A 106 5.74 -6.00 -22.07
N ARG A 107 5.09 -7.15 -22.35
CA ARG A 107 4.72 -7.63 -23.68
C ARG A 107 3.63 -8.70 -23.59
N ASP A 108 2.94 -8.92 -24.70
CA ASP A 108 2.02 -10.06 -24.92
C ASP A 108 0.87 -10.23 -23.90
N GLY A 109 0.60 -9.23 -23.06
CA GLY A 109 -0.31 -9.34 -21.90
C GLY A 109 -1.71 -9.84 -22.25
N GLU A 110 -2.30 -9.34 -23.35
CA GLU A 110 -3.63 -9.78 -23.81
C GLU A 110 -3.67 -11.27 -24.16
N THR A 111 -2.56 -11.84 -24.61
CA THR A 111 -2.46 -13.29 -24.88
C THR A 111 -2.15 -14.05 -23.60
N THR A 112 -1.24 -13.54 -22.79
CA THR A 112 -0.82 -14.15 -21.51
C THR A 112 -1.97 -14.29 -20.52
N ILE A 113 -2.86 -13.29 -20.43
CA ILE A 113 -3.94 -13.27 -19.42
C ILE A 113 -5.09 -14.25 -19.73
N LYS A 114 -5.29 -14.63 -21.00
CA LYS A 114 -6.42 -15.47 -21.45
C LYS A 114 -6.61 -16.77 -20.65
N PRO A 115 -5.59 -17.63 -20.45
CA PRO A 115 -5.75 -18.84 -19.65
C PRO A 115 -6.19 -18.54 -18.20
N TYR A 116 -5.71 -17.45 -17.61
CA TYR A 116 -6.10 -17.04 -16.26
C TYR A 116 -7.55 -16.59 -16.19
N MET A 117 -8.10 -15.97 -17.24
CA MET A 117 -9.52 -15.62 -17.31
C MET A 117 -10.42 -16.85 -17.45
N GLY A 118 -9.93 -17.95 -18.03
CA GLY A 118 -10.63 -19.24 -17.99
C GLY A 118 -10.68 -19.86 -16.58
N LYS A 119 -9.67 -19.57 -15.75
CA LYS A 119 -9.58 -20.03 -14.36
C LYS A 119 -10.35 -19.13 -13.38
N TYR A 120 -10.41 -17.83 -13.66
CA TYR A 120 -11.09 -16.80 -12.86
C TYR A 120 -12.15 -16.07 -13.71
N PRO A 121 -13.23 -16.75 -14.10
CA PRO A 121 -14.25 -16.17 -14.97
C PRO A 121 -14.94 -14.93 -14.38
N GLU A 122 -14.95 -14.78 -13.06
CA GLU A 122 -15.51 -13.63 -12.33
C GLU A 122 -14.76 -12.33 -12.64
N LEU A 123 -13.47 -12.45 -12.98
CA LEU A 123 -12.62 -11.31 -13.32
C LEU A 123 -12.72 -10.89 -14.80
N ALA A 124 -13.28 -11.73 -15.67
CA ALA A 124 -13.20 -11.57 -17.13
C ALA A 124 -13.77 -10.24 -17.66
N ASN A 125 -14.74 -9.65 -16.95
CA ASN A 125 -15.38 -8.39 -17.34
C ASN A 125 -14.85 -7.15 -16.60
N VAL A 126 -13.92 -7.33 -15.67
CA VAL A 126 -13.36 -6.24 -14.86
C VAL A 126 -11.84 -6.12 -15.00
N VAL A 127 -11.19 -7.06 -15.70
CA VAL A 127 -9.75 -6.99 -15.95
C VAL A 127 -9.46 -6.04 -17.10
N GLU A 128 -8.52 -5.13 -16.86
CA GLU A 128 -7.93 -4.27 -17.87
C GLU A 128 -6.45 -4.61 -18.00
N VAL A 129 -6.02 -5.01 -19.19
CA VAL A 129 -4.61 -5.26 -19.47
C VAL A 129 -3.94 -3.98 -19.95
N ARG A 130 -2.83 -3.62 -19.33
CA ARG A 130 -1.99 -2.47 -19.70
C ARG A 130 -0.57 -2.92 -20.04
N THR A 131 0.15 -2.08 -20.78
CA THR A 131 1.57 -2.31 -21.08
C THR A 131 2.45 -1.46 -20.16
N ALA A 132 3.56 -2.03 -19.71
CA ALA A 132 4.58 -1.38 -18.90
C ALA A 132 5.95 -1.52 -19.55
N GLU A 133 6.95 -0.77 -19.09
CA GLU A 133 8.29 -0.79 -19.69
C GLU A 133 9.18 -1.85 -19.05
N VAL A 134 9.10 -2.02 -17.73
CA VAL A 134 9.89 -2.99 -16.96
C VAL A 134 9.00 -3.93 -16.16
N SER A 135 9.49 -5.14 -15.90
CA SER A 135 8.74 -6.14 -15.11
C SER A 135 8.77 -5.80 -13.62
N LEU A 136 7.85 -6.41 -12.85
CA LEU A 136 7.80 -6.25 -11.41
C LEU A 136 9.07 -6.79 -10.76
N THR A 137 9.59 -7.92 -11.23
CA THR A 137 10.85 -8.50 -10.76
C THR A 137 12.03 -7.55 -11.01
N GLU A 138 12.06 -6.86 -12.15
CA GLU A 138 13.09 -5.85 -12.42
C GLU A 138 12.98 -4.64 -11.49
N LEU A 139 11.76 -4.16 -11.22
CA LEU A 139 11.53 -3.09 -10.24
C LEU A 139 11.96 -3.50 -8.83
N GLN A 140 11.68 -4.73 -8.41
CA GLN A 140 12.11 -5.28 -7.12
C GLN A 140 13.64 -5.31 -7.00
N ARG A 141 14.34 -5.79 -8.03
CA ARG A 141 15.80 -5.75 -8.08
C ARG A 141 16.32 -4.31 -8.00
N THR A 142 15.74 -3.41 -8.78
CA THR A 142 16.12 -1.99 -8.82
C THR A 142 15.91 -1.32 -7.45
N GLN A 143 14.80 -1.64 -6.77
CA GLN A 143 14.52 -1.14 -5.42
C GLN A 143 15.56 -1.62 -4.41
N ALA A 144 15.92 -2.91 -4.46
CA ALA A 144 16.90 -3.50 -3.57
C ALA A 144 18.29 -2.87 -3.76
N GLU A 145 18.72 -2.71 -5.01
CA GLU A 145 20.01 -2.08 -5.35
C GLU A 145 20.07 -0.62 -4.88
N ALA A 146 19.04 0.17 -5.19
CA ALA A 146 18.99 1.58 -4.83
C ALA A 146 18.97 1.77 -3.30
N SER A 147 18.12 1.00 -2.59
CA SER A 147 18.06 1.00 -1.13
C SER A 147 19.37 0.56 -0.49
N SER A 148 20.03 -0.47 -1.04
CA SER A 148 21.31 -0.94 -0.51
C SER A 148 22.40 0.10 -0.66
N SER A 149 22.46 0.81 -1.79
CA SER A 149 23.49 1.84 -2.01
C SER A 149 23.37 3.01 -1.03
N ALA A 150 22.15 3.45 -0.71
CA ALA A 150 21.91 4.48 0.30
C ALA A 150 22.28 3.99 1.71
N ARG A 151 21.93 2.74 2.05
CA ARG A 151 22.28 2.13 3.34
C ARG A 151 23.78 2.02 3.56
N THR A 152 24.57 1.69 2.54
CA THR A 152 26.04 1.64 2.63
C THR A 152 26.68 2.97 3.00
N LEU A 153 25.96 4.09 2.81
CA LEU A 153 26.42 5.44 3.15
C LEU A 153 25.79 5.98 4.44
N ASP A 154 25.10 5.13 5.20
CA ASP A 154 24.33 5.51 6.39
C ASP A 154 23.36 6.67 6.10
N ILE A 155 22.72 6.64 4.93
CA ILE A 155 21.66 7.58 4.54
C ILE A 155 20.32 6.84 4.69
N PRO A 156 19.50 7.20 5.69
CA PRO A 156 18.18 6.59 5.87
C PRO A 156 17.28 6.89 4.67
N VAL A 157 16.71 5.84 4.08
CA VAL A 157 15.71 5.96 3.01
C VAL A 157 14.57 4.97 3.25
N GLY A 158 13.34 5.44 3.05
CA GLY A 158 12.21 4.55 2.77
C GLY A 158 12.24 4.14 1.31
N SER A 159 11.63 3.01 0.95
CA SER A 159 11.46 2.66 -0.46
C SER A 159 10.15 1.94 -0.73
N GLY A 160 9.62 2.13 -1.93
CA GLY A 160 8.43 1.44 -2.42
C GLY A 160 8.48 1.25 -3.93
N ILE A 161 7.61 0.37 -4.43
CA ILE A 161 7.36 0.21 -5.87
C ILE A 161 6.00 0.81 -6.17
N ASN A 162 5.98 1.78 -7.08
CA ASN A 162 4.76 2.32 -7.64
C ASN A 162 4.44 1.53 -8.93
N VAL A 163 3.64 0.47 -8.77
CA VAL A 163 3.23 -0.41 -9.87
C VAL A 163 2.51 0.36 -10.97
N ARG A 164 1.57 1.24 -10.60
CA ARG A 164 0.77 2.05 -11.54
C ARG A 164 1.65 2.88 -12.47
N GLU A 165 2.72 3.45 -11.92
CA GLU A 165 3.65 4.31 -12.66
C GLU A 165 4.90 3.56 -13.15
N ASN A 166 4.94 2.24 -12.95
CA ASN A 166 6.03 1.35 -13.33
C ASN A 166 7.42 1.88 -12.92
N ARG A 167 7.57 2.28 -11.65
CA ARG A 167 8.82 2.85 -11.09
C ARG A 167 9.05 2.52 -9.62
N VAL A 168 10.28 2.65 -9.18
CA VAL A 168 10.71 2.64 -7.77
C VAL A 168 10.69 4.06 -7.22
N GLU A 169 10.21 4.20 -5.99
CA GLU A 169 10.23 5.44 -5.23
C GLU A 169 11.13 5.29 -4.00
N LEU A 170 12.08 6.20 -3.83
CA LEU A 170 12.89 6.34 -2.62
C LEU A 170 12.41 7.56 -1.85
N TYR A 171 11.99 7.36 -0.60
CA TYR A 171 11.55 8.44 0.28
C TYR A 171 12.74 8.87 1.13
N VAL A 172 13.15 10.14 0.99
CA VAL A 172 14.32 10.70 1.66
C VAL A 172 13.87 11.84 2.55
N ALA A 173 14.23 11.78 3.84
CA ALA A 173 13.92 12.83 4.80
C ALA A 173 14.63 14.15 4.42
N LYS A 174 13.98 15.27 4.71
CA LYS A 174 14.52 16.62 4.46
C LYS A 174 15.89 16.86 5.11
N ALA A 175 16.10 16.28 6.30
CA ALA A 175 17.38 16.36 7.01
C ALA A 175 18.54 15.66 6.24
N ASP A 176 18.24 14.62 5.47
CA ASP A 176 19.23 13.79 4.77
C ASP A 176 19.34 14.09 3.28
N MET A 177 18.41 14.85 2.70
CA MET A 177 18.35 15.11 1.26
C MET A 177 19.67 15.69 0.70
N ASN A 178 20.31 16.61 1.40
CA ASN A 178 21.59 17.18 0.96
C ASN A 178 22.71 16.13 0.88
N ARG A 179 22.73 15.17 1.82
CA ARG A 179 23.70 14.06 1.82
C ARG A 179 23.40 13.11 0.67
N PHE A 180 22.12 12.78 0.48
CA PHE A 180 21.64 11.93 -0.61
C PHE A 180 22.00 12.51 -1.99
N ASP A 181 21.65 13.77 -2.26
CA ASP A 181 21.97 14.46 -3.52
C ASP A 181 23.49 14.58 -3.76
N GLY A 182 24.26 14.72 -2.67
CA GLY A 182 25.72 14.65 -2.71
C GLY A 182 26.22 13.30 -3.21
N ALA A 183 25.70 12.22 -2.62
CA ALA A 183 26.07 10.85 -2.99
C ALA A 183 25.63 10.47 -4.41
N VAL A 184 24.44 10.90 -4.86
CA VAL A 184 23.98 10.70 -6.24
C VAL A 184 24.90 11.41 -7.24
N ARG A 185 25.26 12.67 -7.00
CA ARG A 185 26.16 13.44 -7.88
C ARG A 185 27.57 12.84 -7.97
N LYS A 186 28.04 12.22 -6.88
CA LYS A 186 29.31 11.49 -6.84
C LYS A 186 29.23 10.08 -7.43
N ASN A 187 28.05 9.65 -7.88
CA ASN A 187 27.78 8.30 -8.37
C ASN A 187 28.01 7.20 -7.31
N GLU A 188 27.90 7.57 -6.02
CA GLU A 188 27.97 6.64 -4.88
C GLU A 188 26.61 5.96 -4.66
N ILE A 189 25.52 6.68 -4.94
CA ILE A 189 24.16 6.12 -5.10
C ILE A 189 23.81 6.14 -6.57
N ARG A 190 23.53 4.97 -7.14
CA ARG A 190 23.10 4.83 -8.53
C ARG A 190 21.58 4.81 -8.59
N LEU A 191 21.00 5.82 -9.22
CA LEU A 191 19.57 5.85 -9.52
C LEU A 191 19.38 5.40 -10.96
N ALA A 192 18.84 4.20 -11.16
CA ALA A 192 18.40 3.77 -12.48
C ALA A 192 17.26 4.68 -12.98
N ASP A 193 16.99 4.67 -14.30
CA ASP A 193 15.97 5.55 -14.93
C ASP A 193 14.58 5.41 -14.28
N LYS A 194 14.28 4.21 -13.78
CA LYS A 194 13.03 3.86 -13.08
C LYS A 194 13.03 4.19 -11.60
N VAL A 195 14.02 4.91 -11.08
CA VAL A 195 14.07 5.32 -9.66
C VAL A 195 13.79 6.81 -9.54
N ARG A 196 12.86 7.17 -8.63
CA ARG A 196 12.57 8.55 -8.28
C ARG A 196 12.79 8.78 -6.79
N ALA A 197 13.58 9.79 -6.46
CA ALA A 197 13.71 10.29 -5.09
C ALA A 197 12.53 11.24 -4.79
N ILE A 198 11.90 11.04 -3.65
CA ILE A 198 10.77 11.81 -3.14
C ILE A 198 11.19 12.39 -1.79
N LEU A 199 11.15 13.72 -1.69
CA LEU A 199 11.37 14.42 -0.43
C LEU A 199 10.19 14.18 0.51
N VAL A 200 10.48 13.73 1.73
CA VAL A 200 9.51 13.66 2.83
C VAL A 200 10.02 14.45 4.04
N GLU A 201 9.13 14.87 4.93
CA GLU A 201 9.55 15.68 6.09
C GLU A 201 10.46 14.89 7.02
N ALA A 202 10.07 13.66 7.36
CA ALA A 202 10.84 12.72 8.17
C ALA A 202 10.55 11.28 7.73
N ILE A 203 11.46 10.36 8.08
CA ILE A 203 11.25 8.92 7.97
C ILE A 203 11.05 8.40 9.40
N GLU A 204 9.88 7.85 9.68
CA GLU A 204 9.65 7.17 10.96
C GLU A 204 10.28 5.78 10.89
N THR A 205 11.41 5.59 11.56
CA THR A 205 11.94 4.25 11.83
C THR A 205 11.11 3.61 12.94
N VAL A 206 10.30 2.62 12.58
CA VAL A 206 9.70 1.73 13.57
C VAL A 206 10.83 0.87 14.15
N GLU A 207 11.24 1.14 15.39
CA GLU A 207 12.11 0.22 16.13
C GLU A 207 11.35 -1.08 16.38
N THR A 208 11.61 -2.11 15.57
CA THR A 208 11.10 -3.45 15.88
C THR A 208 11.89 -3.98 17.08
N GLY A 209 11.27 -3.97 18.25
CA GLY A 209 11.78 -4.69 19.43
C GLY A 209 12.00 -6.18 19.11
N PRO A 210 12.73 -6.92 19.96
CA PRO A 210 13.05 -8.32 19.71
C PRO A 210 11.78 -9.14 19.49
N VAL A 211 11.70 -9.80 18.32
CA VAL A 211 10.67 -10.79 18.01
C VAL A 211 10.88 -11.97 18.96
N ILE A 212 10.09 -12.04 20.03
CA ILE A 212 10.00 -13.24 20.86
C ILE A 212 9.22 -14.28 20.05
N VAL A 213 9.95 -15.22 19.44
CA VAL A 213 9.36 -16.38 18.78
C VAL A 213 8.80 -17.28 19.88
N ASN A 214 7.48 -17.27 20.05
CA ASN A 214 6.81 -18.21 20.93
C ASN A 214 6.48 -19.46 20.09
N GLU A 215 7.27 -20.53 20.25
CA GLU A 215 7.00 -21.83 19.66
C GLU A 215 5.71 -22.41 20.26
N GLY A 216 4.57 -22.17 19.61
CA GLY A 216 3.27 -22.55 20.15
C GLY A 216 2.20 -22.79 19.09
N LYS A 217 2.17 -24.02 18.56
CA LYS A 217 1.10 -24.70 17.80
C LYS A 217 0.71 -24.09 16.44
N GLY A 218 0.99 -24.88 15.40
CA GLY A 218 0.88 -24.49 13.99
C GLY A 218 -0.53 -24.16 13.50
N TYR A 219 -0.57 -23.17 12.62
CA TYR A 219 -1.65 -22.99 11.66
C TYR A 219 -1.36 -23.88 10.44
N PRO A 220 -2.31 -24.73 9.99
CA PRO A 220 -2.18 -25.42 8.73
C PRO A 220 -2.45 -24.41 7.60
N ASN A 221 -1.68 -24.53 6.52
CA ASN A 221 -1.68 -23.71 5.30
C ASN A 221 -0.78 -22.48 5.39
N GLY A 222 0.48 -22.69 5.02
CA GLY A 222 1.47 -21.65 4.81
C GLY A 222 1.05 -20.69 3.70
N GLY A 223 0.67 -19.48 4.10
CA GLY A 223 0.77 -18.27 3.29
C GLY A 223 1.82 -17.40 3.96
N LEU A 224 2.99 -17.28 3.33
CA LEU A 224 4.06 -16.40 3.78
C LEU A 224 3.56 -14.96 3.65
N ILE A 225 3.01 -14.38 4.72
CA ILE A 225 2.68 -12.94 4.78
C ILE A 225 4.01 -12.18 4.90
N VAL A 226 4.68 -12.01 3.77
CA VAL A 226 5.63 -10.91 3.58
C VAL A 226 4.79 -9.70 3.22
N LEU A 227 4.14 -9.12 4.23
CA LEU A 227 3.62 -7.75 4.14
C LEU A 227 4.84 -6.84 4.05
N LEU A 228 5.24 -6.54 2.82
CA LEU A 228 6.22 -5.52 2.50
C LEU A 228 5.88 -4.26 3.29
N ILE A 229 6.85 -3.79 4.07
CA ILE A 229 6.88 -2.57 4.90
C ILE A 229 6.70 -1.27 4.06
N GLY A 230 6.23 -1.35 2.82
CA GLY A 230 6.03 -0.21 1.93
C GLY A 230 4.77 0.64 2.19
N LEU A 231 3.81 0.17 3.00
CA LEU A 231 2.54 0.89 3.19
C LEU A 231 2.56 1.91 4.34
N ALA A 232 3.53 1.82 5.27
CA ALA A 232 3.57 2.72 6.44
C ALA A 232 4.01 4.16 6.10
N VAL A 233 4.64 4.40 4.95
CA VAL A 233 5.10 5.74 4.54
C VAL A 233 3.98 6.55 3.83
N MET A 234 2.91 5.90 3.38
CA MET A 234 1.92 6.47 2.45
C MET A 234 0.79 7.32 3.09
N LEU A 235 0.80 7.56 4.40
CA LEU A 235 -0.29 8.29 5.08
C LEU A 235 0.08 9.69 5.61
N ALA A 236 1.32 10.15 5.47
CA ALA A 236 1.71 11.49 5.91
C ALA A 236 1.66 12.60 4.82
N VAL A 237 1.39 12.28 3.54
CA VAL A 237 1.64 13.23 2.42
C VAL A 237 0.38 13.67 1.65
N TYR A 238 -0.82 13.15 1.92
CA TYR A 238 -2.00 13.45 1.06
C TYR A 238 -3.03 14.41 1.67
N TRP A 239 -2.64 15.55 2.26
CA TRP A 239 -3.61 16.62 2.62
C TRP A 239 -3.14 18.08 2.38
N GLU A 240 -2.08 18.32 1.60
CA GLU A 240 -1.65 19.70 1.28
C GLU A 240 -1.82 20.07 -0.21
N LYS A 241 -2.98 19.76 -0.80
CA LYS A 241 -3.36 20.35 -2.09
C LYS A 241 -4.85 20.38 -2.40
N ARG A 242 -5.70 20.82 -1.46
CA ARG A 242 -6.99 21.47 -1.76
C ARG A 242 -7.41 22.36 -0.59
N GLY A 243 -7.43 23.68 -0.83
CA GLY A 243 -7.94 24.70 0.10
C GLY A 243 -6.98 25.85 0.27
#